data_AF-A0AAV3XES4-F1
#
_entry.id   AF-A0AAV3XES4-F1
#
_cell.length_a   1.000
_cell.length_b   1.000
_cell.length_c   1.000
_cell.angle_alpha   90.00
_cell.angle_beta   90.00
_cell.angle_gamma   90.00
#
_symmetry.space_group_name_H-M   'P 1'
#
loop_
_entity.id
_entity.type
_entity.pdbx_description
1 polymer ?
#
loop_
_entity_poly.entity_id
_entity_poly.type
_entity_poly.pdbx_seq_one_letter_code
_entity_poly.pdbx_strand_id
1 'polypeptide(L)'
;MLRQNSARLSPDGDQSNNPDQSQRGTAGVDIQRELNRLEEAILDSPRIPLTRRTLVDEEQLLEQLDVVRLNLPPAFEEAEAIVRQKDEILQEAENYAQQIVEAAEQRAAQLLDETGIVRQAKIEAQQLWQMVQQECEAAQEQALAEIERMHREAQQELEEMRAKAIAEADAIVDGADDYAGRVLNNLEQQLNDMLKVIRNGRASLQPDESPAAGNKKTPPPPAPKKD
;
A
#
# COMPACT_ATOMS: atom_id res chain seq x y z
N MET A 1 -9.03 8.43 19.88
CA MET A 1 -8.59 9.81 20.18
C MET A 1 -8.06 9.86 21.62
N LEU A 2 -6.74 9.78 21.82
CA LEU A 2 -6.12 10.14 23.10
C LEU A 2 -4.80 10.84 22.79
N ARG A 3 -4.85 12.18 22.77
CA ARG A 3 -3.68 13.05 22.89
C ARG A 3 -3.88 13.86 24.16
N GLN A 4 -3.07 13.60 25.18
CA GLN A 4 -2.69 14.56 26.21
C GLN A 4 -1.53 13.93 26.98
N ASN A 5 -0.31 14.26 26.54
CA ASN A 5 0.87 14.16 27.39
C ASN A 5 1.68 15.42 27.16
N SER A 6 1.32 16.44 27.93
CA SER A 6 2.05 17.70 28.05
C SER A 6 3.13 17.51 29.11
N ALA A 7 4.26 16.93 28.72
CA ALA A 7 5.49 17.01 29.50
C ALA A 7 6.49 17.82 28.66
N ARG A 8 6.27 19.14 28.61
CA ARG A 8 7.31 20.07 28.16
C ARG A 8 8.32 20.18 29.29
N LEU A 9 9.52 19.70 28.97
CA LEU A 9 10.74 19.85 29.74
C LEU A 9 10.88 21.32 30.21
N SER A 10 11.06 21.50 31.51
CA SER A 10 11.62 22.71 32.09
C SER A 10 12.96 23.01 31.39
N PRO A 11 13.24 24.26 30.99
CA PRO A 11 14.62 24.65 30.81
C PRO A 11 15.16 24.85 32.22
N ASP A 12 15.92 23.89 32.74
CA ASP A 12 16.88 24.17 33.81
C ASP A 12 17.85 25.20 33.23
N GLY A 13 17.52 26.47 33.47
CA GLY A 13 18.47 27.57 33.41
C GLY A 13 19.41 27.37 34.57
N ASP A 14 20.37 26.47 34.37
CA ASP A 14 21.56 26.36 35.20
C ASP A 14 22.34 27.65 34.97
N GLN A 15 21.95 28.69 35.71
CA GLN A 15 22.76 29.86 35.96
C GLN A 15 23.96 29.35 36.76
N SER A 16 24.94 28.80 36.04
CA SER A 16 26.31 28.68 36.52
C SER A 16 26.81 30.10 36.73
N ASN A 17 26.46 30.57 37.93
CA ASN A 17 27.14 31.53 38.76
C ASN A 17 28.59 31.65 38.29
N ASN A 18 28.91 32.76 37.64
CA ASN A 18 30.25 33.08 37.21
C ASN A 18 30.78 34.09 38.23
N PRO A 19 31.25 33.66 39.43
CA PRO A 19 31.98 34.56 40.29
C PRO A 19 33.36 34.75 39.67
N ASP A 20 33.86 35.98 39.71
CA ASP A 20 35.28 36.27 39.45
C ASP A 20 35.82 35.92 38.07
N GLN A 21 35.49 36.78 37.10
CA GLN A 21 36.56 37.29 36.22
C GLN A 21 37.02 38.66 36.71
N SER A 22 37.36 38.69 38.00
CA SER A 22 38.28 39.66 38.55
C SER A 22 39.62 39.47 37.85
N GLN A 23 40.06 40.52 37.15
CA GLN A 23 41.43 41.00 37.25
C GLN A 23 42.51 39.90 37.14
N ARG A 24 42.54 39.14 36.05
CA ARG A 24 43.73 38.33 35.69
C ARG A 24 44.60 39.07 34.67
N GLY A 25 44.98 40.29 35.06
CA GLY A 25 46.06 41.06 34.46
C GLY A 25 47.06 41.41 35.54
N THR A 26 47.45 40.45 36.38
CA THR A 26 48.24 40.71 37.61
C THR A 26 49.74 40.43 37.47
N ALA A 27 50.24 40.12 36.27
CA ALA A 27 51.68 40.03 36.01
C ALA A 27 52.15 40.80 34.77
N GLY A 28 51.21 41.38 34.03
CA GLY A 28 51.49 42.56 33.22
C GLY A 28 51.55 43.81 34.10
N VAL A 29 52.06 43.70 35.34
CA VAL A 29 52.42 44.87 36.15
C VAL A 29 53.59 45.51 35.43
N ASP A 30 53.19 46.34 34.48
CA ASP A 30 53.77 47.64 34.27
C ASP A 30 55.23 47.62 33.81
N ILE A 31 55.76 46.53 33.22
CA ILE A 31 57.01 46.61 32.44
C ILE A 31 56.91 47.75 31.42
N GLN A 32 55.77 47.86 30.73
CA GLN A 32 55.52 48.96 29.81
C GLN A 32 55.47 50.30 30.53
N ARG A 33 54.91 50.37 31.75
CA ARG A 33 54.85 51.61 32.51
C ARG A 33 56.20 52.00 33.12
N GLU A 34 57.03 51.06 33.56
CA GLU A 34 58.39 51.30 34.05
C GLU A 34 59.34 51.66 32.90
N LEU A 35 59.17 51.03 31.72
CA LEU A 35 59.85 51.46 30.49
C LEU A 35 59.41 52.86 30.05
N ASN A 36 58.10 53.17 30.11
CA ASN A 36 57.58 54.51 29.83
C ASN A 36 58.10 55.54 30.86
N ARG A 37 58.25 55.15 32.12
CA ARG A 37 58.77 56.00 33.20
C ARG A 37 60.27 56.26 33.06
N LEU A 38 61.02 55.26 32.61
CA LEU A 38 62.43 55.40 32.21
C LEU A 38 62.55 56.33 30.99
N GLU A 39 61.67 56.18 30.00
CA GLU A 39 61.60 57.05 28.83
C GLU A 39 61.28 58.50 29.21
N GLU A 40 60.28 58.71 30.07
CA GLU A 40 59.88 60.04 30.57
C GLU A 40 61.01 60.71 31.38
N ALA A 41 61.69 59.96 32.26
CA ALA A 41 62.85 60.47 33.01
C ALA A 41 63.99 60.92 32.08
N ILE A 42 64.23 60.21 30.97
CA ILE A 42 65.22 60.60 29.97
C ILE A 42 64.76 61.81 29.15
N LEU A 43 63.47 61.94 28.86
CA LEU A 43 62.90 63.04 28.08
C LEU A 43 62.87 64.36 28.87
N ASP A 44 62.56 64.31 30.18
CA ASP A 44 62.48 65.46 31.08
C ASP A 44 63.85 65.96 31.58
N SER A 45 64.90 65.17 31.37
CA SER A 45 66.26 65.49 31.79
C SER A 45 66.86 66.69 31.03
N PRO A 46 67.62 67.58 31.70
CA PRO A 46 68.17 68.79 31.08
C PRO A 46 69.15 68.47 29.94
N ARG A 47 68.91 69.08 28.78
CA ARG A 47 69.78 68.93 27.60
C ARG A 47 70.94 69.91 27.63
N ILE A 48 72.14 69.44 27.29
CA ILE A 48 73.34 70.26 27.25
C ILE A 48 73.38 71.06 25.92
N PRO A 49 73.35 72.41 25.94
CA PRO A 49 73.28 73.23 24.72
C PRO A 49 74.50 73.02 23.81
N LEU A 50 74.28 73.12 22.50
CA LEU A 50 75.24 72.76 21.43
C LEU A 50 75.68 71.28 21.38
N THR A 51 75.14 70.38 22.21
CA THR A 51 75.41 68.94 22.14
C THR A 51 74.12 68.12 22.02
N ARG A 52 74.20 66.89 21.52
CA ARG A 52 73.07 65.94 21.50
C ARG A 52 72.96 65.11 22.79
N ARG A 53 73.58 65.56 23.89
CA ARG A 53 73.66 64.82 25.15
C ARG A 53 72.64 65.34 26.17
N THR A 54 72.03 64.42 26.88
CA THR A 54 71.10 64.71 27.98
C THR A 54 71.78 64.35 29.30
N LEU A 55 71.62 65.20 30.31
CA LEU A 55 72.23 65.01 31.62
C LEU A 55 71.21 64.30 32.50
N VAL A 56 71.46 63.02 32.80
CA VAL A 56 70.52 62.13 33.49
C VAL A 56 71.08 61.80 34.87
N ASP A 57 70.19 61.69 35.86
CA ASP A 57 70.53 61.15 37.17
C ASP A 57 70.84 59.66 37.05
N GLU A 58 72.11 59.31 37.22
CA GLU A 58 72.62 57.94 37.11
C GLU A 58 71.96 57.01 38.14
N GLU A 59 71.70 57.50 39.35
CA GLU A 59 71.18 56.69 40.45
C GLU A 59 69.71 56.31 40.20
N GLN A 60 68.89 57.28 39.77
CA GLN A 60 67.49 57.04 39.42
C GLN A 60 67.34 56.15 38.17
N LEU A 61 68.18 56.35 37.15
CA LEU A 61 68.13 55.55 35.92
C LEU A 61 68.51 54.09 36.18
N LEU A 62 69.53 53.86 37.00
CA LEU A 62 69.96 52.51 37.40
C LEU A 62 68.91 51.82 38.26
N GLU A 63 68.27 52.53 39.20
CA GLU A 63 67.19 51.99 40.03
C GLU A 63 66.00 51.53 39.16
N GLN A 64 65.56 52.36 38.21
CA GLN A 64 64.49 52.00 37.29
C GLN A 64 64.87 50.81 36.38
N LEU A 65 66.13 50.73 35.92
CA LEU A 65 66.62 49.61 35.14
C LEU A 65 66.66 48.31 35.94
N ASP A 66 67.02 48.38 37.23
CA ASP A 66 67.01 47.23 38.14
C ASP A 66 65.60 46.72 38.39
N VAL A 67 64.61 47.62 38.52
CA VAL A 67 63.18 47.24 38.61
C VAL A 67 62.74 46.46 37.35
N VAL A 68 63.09 46.93 36.16
CA VAL A 68 62.77 46.22 34.90
C VAL A 68 63.49 44.87 34.85
N ARG A 69 64.76 44.82 35.28
CA ARG A 69 65.58 43.61 35.26
C ARG A 69 65.11 42.54 36.24
N LEU A 70 64.57 42.94 37.38
CA LEU A 70 64.02 42.04 38.40
C LEU A 70 62.65 41.46 37.99
N ASN A 71 61.84 42.27 37.30
CA ASN A 71 60.45 41.90 36.97
C ASN A 71 60.29 41.20 35.60
N LEU A 72 61.24 41.37 34.66
CA LEU A 72 61.16 40.71 33.33
C LEU A 72 61.25 39.16 33.39
N PRO A 73 62.20 38.55 34.10
CA PRO A 73 62.32 37.10 34.18
C PRO A 73 61.04 36.39 34.69
N PRO A 74 60.43 36.78 35.83
CA PRO A 74 59.22 36.12 36.31
C PRO A 74 58.03 36.33 35.37
N ALA A 75 57.94 37.46 34.67
CA ALA A 75 56.88 37.70 33.68
C ALA A 75 57.00 36.74 32.47
N PHE A 76 58.21 36.43 32.01
CA PHE A 76 58.41 35.43 30.97
C PHE A 76 58.12 34.01 31.46
N GLU A 77 58.51 33.67 32.70
CA GLU A 77 58.18 32.38 33.30
C GLU A 77 56.67 32.17 33.40
N GLU A 78 55.91 33.21 33.79
CA GLU A 78 54.46 33.15 33.84
C GLU A 78 53.83 33.05 32.44
N ALA A 79 54.33 33.80 31.46
CA ALA A 79 53.87 33.69 30.08
C ALA A 79 54.11 32.27 29.52
N GLU A 80 55.26 31.68 29.80
CA GLU A 80 55.57 30.31 29.40
C GLU A 80 54.68 29.30 30.12
N ALA A 81 54.42 29.49 31.41
CA ALA A 81 53.49 28.66 32.18
C ALA A 81 52.06 28.72 31.60
N ILE A 82 51.58 29.91 31.23
CA ILE A 82 50.26 30.09 30.59
C ILE A 82 50.22 29.37 29.24
N VAL A 83 51.27 29.47 28.42
CA VAL A 83 51.33 28.77 27.12
C VAL A 83 51.29 27.26 27.32
N ARG A 84 52.09 26.71 28.25
CA ARG A 84 52.08 25.28 28.58
C ARG A 84 50.71 24.83 29.06
N GLN A 85 50.10 25.57 29.98
CA GLN A 85 48.76 25.25 30.49
C GLN A 85 47.71 25.27 29.37
N LYS A 86 47.79 26.23 28.45
CA LYS A 86 46.88 26.31 27.29
C LYS A 86 47.05 25.10 26.38
N ASP A 87 48.29 24.65 26.13
CA ASP A 87 48.55 23.47 25.32
C ASP A 87 48.06 22.18 26.02
N GLU A 88 48.22 22.06 27.35
CA GLU A 88 47.66 20.97 28.15
C GLU A 88 46.12 20.90 28.07
N ILE A 89 45.45 22.04 28.22
CA ILE A 89 43.98 22.13 28.13
C ILE A 89 43.50 21.73 26.73
N LEU A 90 44.19 22.17 25.68
CA LEU A 90 43.85 21.80 24.30
C LEU A 90 43.99 20.29 24.09
N GLN A 91 45.08 19.71 24.57
CA GLN A 91 45.32 18.27 24.44
C GLN A 91 44.29 17.45 25.23
N GLU A 92 43.91 17.90 26.42
CA GLU A 92 42.84 17.27 27.22
C GLU A 92 41.48 17.37 26.50
N ALA A 93 41.15 18.53 25.95
CA ALA A 93 39.91 18.73 25.20
C ALA A 93 39.86 17.87 23.93
N GLU A 94 40.96 17.74 23.20
CA GLU A 94 41.07 16.87 22.03
C GLU A 94 40.87 15.39 22.42
N ASN A 95 41.53 14.93 23.48
CA ASN A 95 41.36 13.57 23.98
C ASN A 95 39.92 13.29 24.42
N TYR A 96 39.29 14.25 25.12
CA TYR A 96 37.91 14.13 25.56
C TYR A 96 36.93 14.10 24.37
N ALA A 97 37.15 14.96 23.37
CA ALA A 97 36.36 14.96 22.15
C ALA A 97 36.49 13.62 21.39
N GLN A 98 37.70 13.08 21.30
CA GLN A 98 37.96 11.80 20.67
C GLN A 98 37.22 10.66 21.39
N GLN A 99 37.23 10.65 22.72
CA GLN A 99 36.49 9.67 23.53
C GLN A 99 34.97 9.79 23.33
N ILE A 100 34.42 11.00 23.20
CA ILE A 100 33.00 11.19 22.92
C ILE A 100 32.64 10.60 21.55
N VAL A 101 33.44 10.89 20.52
CA VAL A 101 33.19 10.36 19.17
C VAL A 101 33.26 8.84 19.18
N GLU A 102 34.29 8.26 19.79
CA GLU A 102 34.44 6.80 19.87
C GLU A 102 33.28 6.14 20.63
N ALA A 103 32.84 6.73 21.75
CA ALA A 103 31.68 6.22 22.50
C ALA A 103 30.37 6.35 21.70
N ALA A 104 30.21 7.41 20.90
CA ALA A 104 29.05 7.58 20.03
C ALA A 104 29.05 6.57 18.88
N GLU A 105 30.20 6.35 18.24
CA GLU A 105 30.38 5.36 17.18
C GLU A 105 30.13 3.94 17.70
N GLN A 106 30.64 3.58 18.88
CA GLN A 106 30.37 2.27 19.49
C GLN A 106 28.88 2.07 19.78
N ARG A 107 28.17 3.08 20.31
CA ARG A 107 26.72 2.99 20.54
C ARG A 107 25.94 2.89 19.23
N ALA A 108 26.32 3.65 18.21
CA ALA A 108 25.71 3.56 16.89
C ALA A 108 25.94 2.18 16.26
N ALA A 109 27.16 1.63 16.39
CA ALA A 109 27.49 0.29 15.96
C ALA A 109 26.66 -0.76 16.73
N GLN A 110 26.48 -0.64 18.05
CA GLN A 110 25.61 -1.54 18.82
C GLN A 110 24.14 -1.48 18.37
N LEU A 111 23.61 -0.28 18.10
CA LEU A 111 22.25 -0.10 17.57
C LEU A 111 22.09 -0.63 16.13
N LEU A 112 23.15 -0.65 15.35
CA LEU A 112 23.14 -1.20 13.98
C LEU A 112 23.38 -2.72 13.97
N ASP A 113 24.24 -3.19 14.88
CA ASP A 113 24.60 -4.59 15.13
C ASP A 113 23.58 -5.33 16.01
N GLU A 114 22.56 -4.59 16.49
CA GLU A 114 21.17 -5.05 16.47
C GLU A 114 20.75 -5.36 15.01
N THR A 115 21.45 -6.32 14.40
CA THR A 115 20.94 -7.39 13.55
C THR A 115 19.54 -7.84 13.94
N GLY A 116 19.10 -7.59 15.17
CA GLY A 116 17.70 -7.50 15.59
C GLY A 116 16.79 -6.83 14.56
N ILE A 117 17.05 -5.60 14.09
CA ILE A 117 16.15 -4.91 13.17
C ILE A 117 16.07 -5.63 11.82
N VAL A 118 17.22 -5.97 11.22
CA VAL A 118 17.25 -6.67 9.92
C VAL A 118 16.69 -8.09 10.03
N ARG A 119 16.97 -8.80 11.13
CA ARG A 119 16.47 -10.15 11.40
C ARG A 119 14.98 -10.14 11.69
N GLN A 120 14.50 -9.16 12.45
CA GLN A 120 13.09 -8.93 12.75
C GLN A 120 12.33 -8.62 11.48
N ALA A 121 12.83 -7.68 10.66
CA ALA A 121 12.25 -7.37 9.36
C ALA A 121 12.21 -8.59 8.43
N LYS A 122 13.23 -9.45 8.46
CA LYS A 122 13.23 -10.73 7.71
C LYS A 122 12.20 -11.72 8.24
N ILE A 123 12.06 -11.86 9.55
CA ILE A 123 11.05 -12.75 10.17
C ILE A 123 9.64 -12.25 9.83
N GLU A 124 9.39 -10.96 9.98
CA GLU A 124 8.09 -10.35 9.65
C GLU A 124 7.77 -10.49 8.16
N ALA A 125 8.76 -10.26 7.28
CA ALA A 125 8.59 -10.48 5.85
C ALA A 125 8.27 -11.96 5.55
N GLN A 126 8.96 -12.91 6.18
CA GLN A 126 8.67 -14.35 6.01
C GLN A 126 7.26 -14.72 6.48
N GLN A 127 6.82 -14.17 7.62
CA GLN A 127 5.46 -14.38 8.12
C GLN A 127 4.41 -13.80 7.17
N LEU A 128 4.66 -12.59 6.64
CA LEU A 128 3.78 -11.97 5.67
C LEU A 128 3.69 -12.82 4.38
N TRP A 129 4.82 -13.31 3.88
CA TRP A 129 4.84 -14.21 2.73
C TRP A 129 4.06 -15.50 2.97
N GLN A 130 4.19 -16.11 4.15
CA GLN A 130 3.41 -17.30 4.50
C GLN A 130 1.91 -17.02 4.57
N MET A 131 1.54 -15.88 5.17
CA MET A 131 0.14 -15.47 5.25
C MET A 131 -0.46 -15.21 3.87
N VAL A 132 0.24 -14.43 3.03
CA VAL A 132 -0.19 -14.14 1.66
C VAL A 132 -0.29 -15.41 0.83
N GLN A 133 0.67 -16.35 0.97
CA GLN A 133 0.62 -17.64 0.28
C GLN A 133 -0.63 -18.43 0.68
N GLN A 134 -0.93 -18.53 1.98
CA GLN A 134 -2.12 -19.22 2.47
C GLN A 134 -3.41 -18.55 2.01
N GLU A 135 -3.47 -17.22 2.01
CA GLU A 135 -4.62 -16.47 1.52
C GLU A 135 -4.83 -16.66 0.02
N CYS A 136 -3.76 -16.65 -0.78
CA CYS A 136 -3.83 -16.93 -2.20
C CYS A 136 -4.31 -18.37 -2.48
N GLU A 137 -3.79 -19.36 -1.77
CA GLU A 137 -4.21 -20.76 -1.89
C GLU A 137 -5.69 -20.92 -1.52
N ALA A 138 -6.12 -20.34 -0.39
CA ALA A 138 -7.52 -20.38 0.04
C ALA A 138 -8.46 -19.68 -0.95
N ALA A 139 -8.06 -18.50 -1.48
CA ALA A 139 -8.85 -17.78 -2.47
C ALA A 139 -8.95 -18.57 -3.79
N GLN A 140 -7.87 -19.24 -4.19
CA GLN A 140 -7.86 -20.09 -5.39
C GLN A 140 -8.77 -21.31 -5.22
N GLU A 141 -8.71 -21.99 -4.08
CA GLU A 141 -9.60 -23.12 -3.76
C GLU A 141 -11.08 -22.69 -3.76
N GLN A 142 -11.37 -21.54 -3.16
CA GLN A 142 -12.72 -20.96 -3.17
C GLN A 142 -13.21 -20.67 -4.60
N ALA A 143 -12.38 -20.04 -5.42
CA ALA A 143 -12.72 -19.72 -6.80
C ALA A 143 -12.97 -21.00 -7.63
N LEU A 144 -12.14 -22.03 -7.46
CA LEU A 144 -12.34 -23.32 -8.12
C LEU A 144 -13.65 -23.99 -7.67
N ALA A 145 -13.93 -24.02 -6.37
CA ALA A 145 -15.17 -24.58 -5.83
C ALA A 145 -16.41 -23.82 -6.35
N GLU A 146 -16.32 -22.50 -6.48
CA GLU A 146 -17.40 -21.68 -7.04
C GLU A 146 -17.62 -21.96 -8.53
N ILE A 147 -16.54 -22.06 -9.31
CA ILE A 147 -16.61 -22.44 -10.73
C ILE A 147 -17.26 -23.81 -10.89
N GLU A 148 -16.85 -24.81 -10.09
CA GLU A 148 -17.45 -26.15 -10.13
C GLU A 148 -18.93 -26.16 -9.73
N ARG A 149 -19.32 -25.32 -8.77
CA ARG A 149 -20.73 -25.16 -8.38
C ARG A 149 -21.53 -24.55 -9.54
N MET A 150 -21.09 -23.42 -10.08
CA MET A 150 -21.76 -22.77 -11.22
C MET A 150 -21.86 -23.69 -12.42
N HIS A 151 -20.81 -24.47 -12.70
CA HIS A 151 -20.83 -25.43 -13.80
C HIS A 151 -21.89 -26.53 -13.58
N ARG A 152 -21.98 -27.08 -12.36
CA ARG A 152 -23.01 -28.07 -12.03
C ARG A 152 -24.42 -27.51 -12.15
N GLU A 153 -24.64 -26.30 -11.63
CA GLU A 153 -25.94 -25.62 -11.73
C GLU A 153 -26.33 -25.39 -13.19
N ALA A 154 -25.41 -24.85 -14.01
CA ALA A 154 -25.65 -24.63 -15.43
C ALA A 154 -25.92 -25.94 -16.20
N GLN A 155 -25.23 -27.03 -15.85
CA GLN A 155 -25.50 -28.35 -16.44
C GLN A 155 -26.89 -28.88 -16.08
N GLN A 156 -27.31 -28.75 -14.82
CA GLN A 156 -28.65 -29.16 -14.38
C GLN A 156 -29.73 -28.35 -15.08
N GLU A 157 -29.57 -27.01 -15.15
CA GLU A 157 -30.52 -26.15 -15.86
C GLU A 157 -30.62 -26.51 -17.35
N LEU A 158 -29.49 -26.80 -18.00
CA LEU A 158 -29.46 -27.23 -19.39
C LEU A 158 -30.18 -28.57 -19.59
N GLU A 159 -29.96 -29.54 -18.70
CA GLU A 159 -30.64 -30.83 -18.73
C GLU A 159 -32.15 -30.70 -18.53
N GLU A 160 -32.57 -29.88 -17.58
CA GLU A 160 -33.99 -29.59 -17.36
C GLU A 160 -34.63 -28.89 -18.56
N MET A 161 -33.95 -27.89 -19.12
CA MET A 161 -34.43 -27.18 -20.31
C MET A 161 -34.56 -28.13 -21.49
N ARG A 162 -33.58 -29.02 -21.68
CA ARG A 162 -33.61 -30.03 -22.74
C ARG A 162 -34.76 -31.01 -22.54
N ALA A 163 -34.98 -31.49 -21.31
CA ALA A 163 -36.07 -32.40 -21.00
C ALA A 163 -37.44 -31.76 -21.28
N LYS A 164 -37.64 -30.50 -20.88
CA LYS A 164 -38.85 -29.73 -21.17
C LYS A 164 -39.06 -29.55 -22.67
N ALA A 165 -38.02 -29.15 -23.41
CA ALA A 165 -38.11 -28.96 -24.85
C ALA A 165 -38.47 -30.25 -25.61
N ILE A 166 -37.93 -31.40 -25.18
CA ILE A 166 -38.29 -32.70 -25.77
C ILE A 166 -39.76 -33.03 -25.47
N ALA A 167 -40.20 -32.88 -24.21
CA ALA A 167 -41.58 -33.16 -23.83
C ALA A 167 -42.59 -32.25 -24.56
N GLU A 168 -42.27 -30.97 -24.74
CA GLU A 168 -43.08 -30.04 -25.52
C GLU A 168 -43.13 -30.44 -27.01
N ALA A 169 -41.99 -30.83 -27.58
CA ALA A 169 -41.94 -31.30 -28.96
C ALA A 169 -42.79 -32.55 -29.17
N ASP A 170 -42.68 -33.54 -28.28
CA ASP A 170 -43.50 -34.76 -28.31
C ASP A 170 -44.99 -34.43 -28.22
N ALA A 171 -45.38 -33.54 -27.29
CA ALA A 171 -46.77 -33.11 -27.15
C ALA A 171 -47.32 -32.36 -28.39
N ILE A 172 -46.47 -31.58 -29.07
CA ILE A 172 -46.85 -30.91 -30.32
C ILE A 172 -47.07 -31.95 -31.43
N VAL A 173 -46.20 -32.97 -31.53
CA VAL A 173 -46.33 -34.04 -32.53
C VAL A 173 -47.60 -34.84 -32.29
N ASP A 174 -47.83 -35.29 -31.06
CA ASP A 174 -49.04 -36.04 -30.69
C ASP A 174 -50.31 -35.23 -30.99
N GLY A 175 -50.32 -33.95 -30.61
CA GLY A 175 -51.44 -33.05 -30.87
C GLY A 175 -51.70 -32.80 -32.37
N ALA A 176 -50.64 -32.77 -33.19
CA ALA A 176 -50.75 -32.63 -34.64
C ALA A 176 -51.33 -33.89 -35.29
N ASP A 177 -50.91 -35.07 -34.84
CA ASP A 177 -51.43 -36.35 -35.32
C ASP A 177 -52.91 -36.53 -34.96
N ASP A 178 -53.30 -36.19 -33.73
CA ASP A 178 -54.70 -36.19 -33.28
C ASP A 178 -55.56 -35.22 -34.11
N TYR A 179 -55.04 -34.03 -34.39
CA TYR A 179 -55.73 -33.05 -35.22
C TYR A 179 -55.89 -33.55 -36.66
N ALA A 180 -54.83 -34.09 -37.27
CA ALA A 180 -54.86 -34.66 -38.60
C ALA A 180 -55.88 -35.81 -38.69
N GLY A 181 -55.88 -36.72 -37.72
CA GLY A 181 -56.86 -37.80 -37.62
C GLY A 181 -58.30 -37.29 -37.54
N ARG A 182 -58.56 -36.26 -36.72
CA ARG A 182 -59.90 -35.65 -36.60
C ARG A 182 -60.36 -35.00 -37.89
N VAL A 183 -59.47 -34.25 -38.56
CA VAL A 183 -59.79 -33.59 -39.84
C VAL A 183 -60.07 -34.62 -40.93
N LEU A 184 -59.25 -35.66 -41.04
CA LEU A 184 -59.43 -36.75 -42.02
C LEU A 184 -60.73 -37.52 -41.77
N ASN A 185 -61.05 -37.85 -40.52
CA ASN A 185 -62.31 -38.51 -40.15
C ASN A 185 -63.54 -37.65 -40.50
N ASN A 186 -63.47 -36.33 -40.24
CA ASN A 186 -64.55 -35.42 -40.61
C ASN A 186 -64.75 -35.37 -42.13
N LEU A 187 -63.66 -35.28 -42.89
CA LEU A 187 -63.70 -35.28 -44.35
C LEU A 187 -64.28 -36.59 -44.90
N GLU A 188 -63.90 -37.73 -44.33
CA GLU A 188 -64.46 -39.04 -44.69
C GLU A 188 -65.98 -39.07 -44.46
N GLN A 189 -66.44 -38.57 -43.32
CA GLN A 189 -67.86 -38.52 -42.99
C GLN A 189 -68.64 -37.65 -43.99
N GLN A 190 -68.12 -36.46 -44.31
CA GLN A 190 -68.72 -35.56 -45.31
C GLN A 190 -68.80 -36.19 -46.70
N LEU A 191 -67.73 -36.85 -47.14
CA LEU A 191 -67.70 -37.55 -48.43
C LEU A 191 -68.69 -38.72 -48.47
N ASN A 192 -68.80 -39.48 -47.38
CA ASN A 192 -69.78 -40.57 -47.27
C ASN A 192 -71.21 -40.07 -47.34
N ASP A 193 -71.52 -38.95 -46.69
CA ASP A 193 -72.85 -38.35 -46.76
C ASP A 193 -73.17 -37.82 -48.16
N MET A 194 -72.21 -37.19 -48.83
CA MET A 194 -72.34 -36.79 -50.23
C MET A 194 -72.59 -38.01 -51.15
N LEU A 195 -71.85 -39.11 -50.95
CA LEU A 195 -72.05 -40.35 -51.69
C LEU A 195 -73.44 -40.95 -51.47
N LYS A 196 -73.99 -40.88 -50.25
CA LYS A 196 -75.38 -41.30 -49.97
C LYS A 196 -76.38 -40.46 -50.77
N VAL A 197 -76.20 -39.13 -50.80
CA VAL A 197 -77.06 -38.23 -51.57
C VAL A 197 -77.01 -38.56 -53.07
N ILE A 198 -75.81 -38.78 -53.63
CA ILE A 198 -75.64 -39.15 -55.04
C ILE A 198 -76.29 -40.52 -55.33
N ARG A 199 -76.10 -41.53 -54.46
CA ARG A 199 -76.72 -42.85 -54.62
C ARG A 199 -78.24 -42.74 -54.63
N ASN A 200 -78.82 -41.97 -53.71
CA ASN A 200 -80.26 -41.74 -53.63
C ASN A 200 -80.77 -41.00 -54.87
N GLY A 201 -80.10 -39.92 -55.28
CA GLY A 201 -80.47 -39.18 -56.51
C GLY A 201 -80.38 -40.02 -57.77
N ARG A 202 -79.37 -40.90 -57.88
CA ARG A 202 -79.25 -41.86 -59.00
C ARG A 202 -80.34 -42.92 -58.98
N ALA A 203 -80.72 -43.43 -57.80
CA ALA A 203 -81.82 -44.37 -57.66
C ALA A 203 -83.16 -43.74 -58.10
N SER A 204 -83.37 -42.45 -57.84
CA SER A 204 -84.55 -41.71 -58.31
C SER A 204 -84.58 -41.41 -59.82
N LEU A 205 -83.43 -41.48 -60.50
CA LEU A 205 -83.31 -41.25 -61.95
C LEU A 205 -83.29 -42.55 -62.77
N GLN A 206 -83.25 -43.72 -62.13
CA GLN A 206 -83.58 -44.97 -62.81
C GLN A 206 -85.09 -44.97 -63.02
N PRO A 207 -85.59 -44.87 -64.27
CA PRO A 207 -87.02 -44.99 -64.48
C PRO A 207 -87.43 -46.42 -64.13
N ASP A 208 -88.52 -46.55 -63.37
CA ASP A 208 -89.28 -47.80 -63.31
C ASP A 208 -89.64 -48.18 -64.75
N GLU A 209 -88.90 -49.11 -65.37
CA GLU A 209 -89.45 -49.93 -66.43
C GLU A 209 -90.57 -50.78 -65.80
N SER A 210 -91.78 -50.23 -65.81
CA SER A 210 -93.00 -51.02 -65.64
C SER A 210 -93.30 -51.76 -66.96
N PRO A 211 -93.40 -53.11 -66.98
CA PRO A 211 -93.88 -53.82 -68.15
C PRO A 211 -95.42 -53.94 -68.08
N ALA A 212 -96.11 -53.39 -69.08
CA ALA A 212 -97.54 -53.63 -69.30
C ALA A 212 -97.81 -54.26 -70.68
N ALA A 213 -98.19 -55.54 -70.62
CA ALA A 213 -99.27 -56.23 -71.36
C ALA A 213 -99.09 -56.76 -72.81
N GLY A 214 -99.33 -58.08 -72.93
CA GLY A 214 -99.85 -58.81 -74.12
C GLY A 214 -99.19 -60.20 -74.28
N ASN A 215 -99.86 -61.36 -74.42
CA ASN A 215 -101.26 -61.70 -74.68
C ASN A 215 -101.45 -63.26 -74.56
N LYS A 216 -102.58 -63.70 -73.99
CA LYS A 216 -103.41 -64.94 -74.17
C LYS A 216 -102.80 -66.34 -74.45
N LYS A 217 -103.28 -67.35 -73.68
CA LYS A 217 -103.80 -68.66 -74.17
C LYS A 217 -104.70 -69.36 -73.13
N THR A 218 -105.86 -69.84 -73.59
CA THR A 218 -106.93 -70.58 -72.89
C THR A 218 -106.64 -72.10 -72.74
N PRO A 219 -107.41 -72.86 -71.93
CA PRO A 219 -106.98 -74.09 -71.23
C PRO A 219 -107.30 -75.41 -71.97
N PRO A 220 -106.83 -76.58 -71.50
CA PRO A 220 -107.27 -77.89 -72.00
C PRO A 220 -108.47 -78.47 -71.21
N PRO A 221 -109.38 -79.25 -71.85
CA PRO A 221 -110.52 -79.93 -71.20
C PRO A 221 -110.15 -81.32 -70.62
N PRO A 222 -111.01 -81.90 -69.76
CA PRO A 222 -110.66 -82.95 -68.79
C PRO A 222 -110.88 -84.39 -69.28
N ALA A 223 -110.16 -85.34 -68.67
CA ALA A 223 -110.40 -86.78 -68.82
C ALA A 223 -111.23 -87.36 -67.63
N PRO A 224 -112.05 -88.40 -67.86
CA PRO A 224 -113.19 -88.76 -67.01
C PRO A 224 -112.90 -89.77 -65.88
N LYS A 225 -113.84 -89.77 -64.92
CA LYS A 225 -114.02 -90.70 -63.79
C LYS A 225 -114.28 -92.14 -64.22
N LYS A 226 -113.93 -93.09 -63.35
CA LYS A 226 -114.54 -94.42 -63.07
C LYS A 226 -113.66 -95.08 -61.98
N ASP A 227 -114.12 -95.80 -60.98
CA ASP A 227 -115.41 -96.25 -60.46
C ASP A 227 -115.19 -96.52 -58.95
#